data_AF-N4UG29-F1
#
_entry.id   AF-N4UG29-F1
#
_cell.length_a   1.000
_cell.length_b   1.000
_cell.length_c   1.000
_cell.angle_alpha   90.00
_cell.angle_beta   90.00
_cell.angle_gamma   90.00
#
_symmetry.space_group_name_H-M   'P 1'
#
loop_
_entity.id
_entity.type
_entity.pdbx_description
1 polymer ?
#
loop_
_entity_poly.entity_id
_entity_poly.type
_entity_poly.pdbx_seq_one_letter_code
_entity_poly.pdbx_strand_id
1 'polypeptide(L)'
;MNEADSLRFIHSQTKIPVPAVYRDFEDDEAYYLITEYIDGVNMADLSEEGKAIVQEELKGYLATLSTLKSSRLGGPSGIIIPPYRAMKRAQSNNWTLSPSEQVEEYVFCHNDLSQHNIIVDPHTFKINAIVDWEYAGFYPSYFEWPFYTRRGPSSAIGGEVDDSKKLLEFLDSRTVSPSLMASSSFQLIQTDPIRVTTPLIDGQRRR
;
A
#
# COMPACT_ATOMS: atom_id res chain seq x y z
N MET A 1 -7.28 5.37 -10.90
CA MET A 1 -5.91 5.64 -10.40
C MET A 1 -5.67 4.82 -9.15
N ASN A 2 -4.45 4.31 -8.95
CA ASN A 2 -4.16 3.40 -7.84
C ASN A 2 -4.41 4.00 -6.45
N GLU A 3 -4.07 5.28 -6.25
CA GLU A 3 -4.29 5.96 -4.96
C GLU A 3 -5.77 6.03 -4.58
N ALA A 4 -6.63 6.50 -5.49
CA ALA A 4 -8.07 6.63 -5.25
C ALA A 4 -8.72 5.27 -4.91
N ASP A 5 -8.33 4.21 -5.63
CA ASP A 5 -8.81 2.85 -5.40
C ASP A 5 -8.30 2.30 -4.06
N SER A 6 -7.04 2.58 -3.71
CA SER A 6 -6.42 2.16 -2.44
C SER A 6 -7.07 2.85 -1.24
N LEU A 7 -7.33 4.15 -1.31
CA LEU A 7 -8.04 4.90 -0.27
C LEU A 7 -9.45 4.32 -0.03
N ARG A 8 -10.22 4.09 -1.10
CA ARG A 8 -11.56 3.46 -1.01
C ARG A 8 -11.50 2.06 -0.44
N PHE A 9 -10.52 1.26 -0.87
CA PHE A 9 -10.34 -0.10 -0.40
C PHE A 9 -10.04 -0.13 1.11
N ILE A 10 -9.03 0.61 1.57
CA ILE A 10 -8.64 0.67 2.99
C ILE A 10 -9.78 1.20 3.87
N HIS A 11 -10.45 2.26 3.42
CA HIS A 11 -11.62 2.81 4.10
C HIS A 11 -12.76 1.78 4.22
N SER A 12 -12.97 0.94 3.19
CA SER A 12 -14.03 -0.09 3.20
C SER A 12 -13.68 -1.34 4.01
N GLN A 13 -12.40 -1.71 4.08
CA GLN A 13 -11.96 -2.98 4.65
C GLN A 13 -11.45 -2.86 6.09
N THR A 14 -11.12 -1.65 6.54
CA THR A 14 -10.41 -1.44 7.81
C THR A 14 -10.96 -0.24 8.59
N LYS A 15 -10.37 0.01 9.76
CA LYS A 15 -10.56 1.24 10.54
C LYS A 15 -9.33 2.15 10.50
N ILE A 16 -8.39 1.87 9.58
CA ILE A 16 -7.21 2.71 9.40
C ILE A 16 -7.71 4.07 8.91
N PRO A 17 -7.35 5.17 9.58
CA PRO A 17 -7.79 6.48 9.16
C PRO A 17 -7.08 6.85 7.84
N VAL A 18 -7.87 7.13 6.81
CA VAL A 18 -7.40 7.58 5.49
C VAL A 18 -8.34 8.69 4.99
N PRO A 19 -7.86 9.63 4.16
CA PRO A 19 -8.72 10.66 3.60
C PRO A 19 -9.89 10.07 2.79
N ALA A 20 -11.11 10.56 3.02
CA ALA A 20 -12.22 10.20 2.16
C ALA A 20 -12.01 10.71 0.73
N VAL A 21 -12.28 9.86 -0.27
CA VAL A 21 -12.24 10.27 -1.69
C VAL A 21 -13.58 10.89 -2.06
N TYR A 22 -13.61 12.19 -2.37
CA TYR A 22 -14.81 12.88 -2.82
C TYR A 22 -15.07 12.70 -4.32
N ARG A 23 -14.02 12.80 -5.13
CA ARG A 23 -14.08 12.63 -6.58
C ARG A 23 -12.70 12.35 -7.16
N ASP A 24 -12.70 11.62 -8.26
CA ASP A 24 -11.54 11.42 -9.10
C ASP A 24 -11.97 11.35 -10.56
N PHE A 25 -11.25 12.05 -11.44
CA PHE A 25 -11.60 12.15 -12.86
C PHE A 25 -10.40 12.61 -13.69
N GLU A 26 -10.46 12.35 -14.99
CA GLU A 26 -9.51 12.86 -15.97
C GLU A 26 -10.09 14.08 -16.67
N ASP A 27 -9.29 15.13 -16.84
CA ASP A 27 -9.63 16.34 -17.59
C ASP A 27 -8.35 16.90 -18.23
N ASP A 28 -8.39 17.21 -19.53
CA ASP A 28 -7.24 17.69 -20.32
C ASP A 28 -5.93 16.90 -20.09
N GLU A 29 -5.99 15.57 -20.19
CA GLU A 29 -4.85 14.63 -20.00
C GLU A 29 -4.26 14.61 -18.58
N ALA A 30 -4.83 15.37 -17.64
CA ALA A 30 -4.45 15.37 -16.23
C ALA A 30 -5.44 14.55 -15.40
N TYR A 31 -4.91 13.83 -14.42
CA TYR A 31 -5.73 13.14 -13.42
C TYR A 31 -5.92 14.02 -12.20
N TYR A 32 -7.17 14.18 -11.78
CA TYR A 32 -7.54 14.93 -10.58
C TYR A 32 -8.04 13.95 -9.51
N LEU A 33 -7.48 14.08 -8.32
CA LEU A 33 -7.94 13.39 -7.11
C LEU A 33 -8.32 14.45 -6.07
N ILE A 34 -9.59 14.44 -5.66
CA ILE A 34 -10.12 15.33 -4.63
C ILE A 34 -10.46 14.51 -3.40
N THR A 35 -9.73 14.75 -2.31
CA THR A 35 -9.85 14.05 -1.03
C THR A 35 -10.21 15.00 0.11
N GLU A 36 -10.62 14.41 1.21
CA GLU A 36 -10.78 15.08 2.50
C GLU A 36 -9.48 15.74 2.95
N TYR A 37 -9.59 16.99 3.40
CA TYR A 37 -8.50 17.65 4.11
C TYR A 37 -8.43 17.12 5.55
N ILE A 38 -7.26 16.64 5.95
CA ILE A 38 -7.02 16.13 7.30
C ILE A 38 -6.25 17.16 8.11
N ASP A 39 -6.86 17.64 9.19
CA ASP A 39 -6.21 18.56 10.13
C ASP A 39 -5.18 17.83 11.00
N GLY A 40 -4.05 18.47 11.25
CA GLY A 40 -2.95 17.92 12.04
C GLY A 40 -1.57 18.37 11.55
N VAL A 41 -0.54 17.72 12.10
CA VAL A 41 0.87 17.92 11.71
C VAL A 41 1.45 16.61 11.17
N ASN A 42 2.57 16.68 10.46
CA ASN A 42 3.28 15.46 10.06
C ASN A 42 3.95 14.84 11.30
N MET A 43 3.94 13.51 11.39
CA MET A 43 4.71 12.78 12.40
C MET A 43 6.20 13.19 12.39
N ALA A 44 6.74 13.55 11.22
CA ALA A 44 8.12 14.02 11.06
C ALA A 44 8.47 15.25 11.93
N ASP A 45 7.47 16.08 12.25
CA ASP A 45 7.61 17.34 12.97
C ASP A 45 7.40 17.19 14.50
N LEU A 46 7.05 15.99 14.97
CA LEU A 46 6.90 15.70 16.39
C LEU A 46 8.26 15.56 17.11
N SER A 47 8.23 15.64 18.44
CA SER A 47 9.35 15.19 19.28
C SER A 47 9.55 13.68 19.17
N GLU A 48 10.69 13.17 19.60
CA GLU A 48 10.97 11.73 19.57
C GLU A 48 10.03 10.93 20.49
N GLU A 49 9.60 11.53 21.61
CA GLU A 49 8.58 10.94 22.49
C GLU A 49 7.21 10.85 21.81
N GLY A 50 6.81 11.92 21.10
CA GLY A 50 5.57 11.93 20.32
C GLY A 50 5.61 10.88 19.19
N LYS A 51 6.73 10.81 18.47
CA LYS A 51 6.95 9.78 17.44
C LYS A 51 6.84 8.38 18.01
N ALA A 52 7.39 8.10 19.20
CA ALA A 52 7.29 6.78 19.81
C ALA A 52 5.84 6.35 20.09
N ILE A 53 4.98 7.29 20.51
CA ILE A 53 3.54 7.05 20.74
C ILE A 53 2.83 6.75 19.42
N VAL A 54 3.05 7.57 18.40
CA VAL A 54 2.49 7.38 17.05
C VAL A 54 2.91 6.04 16.46
N GLN A 55 4.18 5.66 16.62
CA GLN A 55 4.70 4.38 16.13
C GLN A 55 4.02 3.18 16.77
N GLU A 56 3.62 3.27 18.04
CA GLU A 56 2.91 2.19 18.70
C GLU A 56 1.49 2.01 18.14
N GLU A 57 0.77 3.11 17.90
CA GLU A 57 -0.53 3.07 17.21
C GLU A 57 -0.38 2.51 15.78
N LEU A 58 0.62 2.98 15.04
CA LEU A 58 0.88 2.57 13.66
C LEU A 58 1.15 1.07 13.52
N LYS A 59 1.83 0.44 14.50
CA LYS A 59 2.03 -1.02 14.50
C LYS A 59 0.70 -1.78 14.48
N GLY A 60 -0.33 -1.27 15.14
CA GLY A 60 -1.68 -1.85 15.08
C GLY A 60 -2.29 -1.77 13.68
N TYR A 61 -2.08 -0.66 12.97
CA TYR A 61 -2.50 -0.51 11.57
C TYR A 61 -1.71 -1.41 10.62
N LEU A 62 -0.39 -1.53 10.79
CA LEU A 62 0.44 -2.47 10.03
C LEU A 62 0.03 -3.93 10.25
N ALA A 63 -0.29 -4.29 11.50
CA ALA A 63 -0.85 -5.61 11.81
C ALA A 63 -2.18 -5.82 11.06
N THR A 64 -3.05 -4.80 11.03
CA THR A 64 -4.32 -4.85 10.28
C THR A 64 -4.08 -5.04 8.78
N LEU A 65 -3.20 -4.24 8.16
CA LEU A 65 -2.85 -4.37 6.74
C LEU A 65 -2.30 -5.76 6.41
N SER A 66 -1.50 -6.34 7.30
CA SER A 66 -0.94 -7.69 7.11
C SER A 66 -1.98 -8.81 7.06
N THR A 67 -3.20 -8.56 7.56
CA THR A 67 -4.33 -9.50 7.50
C THR A 67 -5.08 -9.44 6.16
N LEU A 68 -4.91 -8.36 5.40
CA LEU A 68 -5.50 -8.25 4.06
C LEU A 68 -4.64 -9.07 3.09
N LYS A 69 -5.16 -10.22 2.65
CA LYS A 69 -4.44 -11.17 1.80
C LYS A 69 -4.94 -11.17 0.36
N SER A 70 -4.05 -11.51 -0.57
CA SER A 70 -4.38 -11.75 -1.98
C SER A 70 -3.35 -12.71 -2.59
N SER A 71 -3.77 -13.42 -3.63
CA SER A 71 -2.89 -14.15 -4.55
C SER A 71 -2.44 -13.28 -5.74
N ARG A 72 -3.03 -12.10 -5.92
CA ARG A 72 -2.73 -11.17 -7.02
C ARG A 72 -1.85 -10.03 -6.53
N LEU A 73 -0.85 -9.66 -7.32
CA LEU A 73 -0.02 -8.47 -7.10
C LEU A 73 -0.72 -7.20 -7.56
N GLY A 74 -0.33 -6.08 -6.97
CA GLY A 74 -0.80 -4.74 -7.35
C GLY A 74 -1.94 -4.23 -6.48
N GLY A 75 -2.43 -3.04 -6.79
CA GLY A 75 -3.49 -2.38 -6.04
C GLY A 75 -4.87 -2.99 -6.25
N PRO A 76 -5.92 -2.41 -5.64
CA PRO A 76 -7.27 -2.97 -5.67
C PRO A 76 -7.88 -3.13 -7.07
N SER A 77 -7.49 -2.29 -8.03
CA SER A 77 -7.90 -2.40 -9.44
C SER A 77 -6.97 -3.27 -10.30
N GLY A 78 -5.94 -3.87 -9.70
CA GLY A 78 -4.94 -4.68 -10.37
C GLY A 78 -3.82 -3.87 -11.05
N ILE A 79 -3.83 -2.54 -10.91
CA ILE A 79 -2.73 -1.70 -11.38
C ILE A 79 -1.48 -2.01 -10.54
N ILE A 80 -0.36 -2.18 -11.22
CA ILE A 80 0.93 -2.45 -10.58
C ILE A 80 1.76 -1.19 -10.62
N ILE A 81 1.88 -0.53 -9.47
CA ILE A 81 2.79 0.59 -9.26
C ILE A 81 3.84 0.14 -8.23
N PRO A 82 5.07 -0.19 -8.67
CA PRO A 82 6.13 -0.55 -7.74
C PRO A 82 6.51 0.63 -6.83
N PRO A 83 7.08 0.37 -5.63
CA PRO A 83 7.61 1.43 -4.79
C PRO A 83 8.63 2.28 -5.56
N TYR A 84 8.62 3.60 -5.34
CA TYR A 84 9.52 4.54 -6.02
C TYR A 84 11.01 4.11 -5.97
N ARG A 85 11.47 3.57 -4.84
CA ARG A 85 12.85 3.07 -4.69
C ARG A 85 13.22 1.95 -5.67
N ALA A 86 12.26 1.09 -6.05
CA ALA A 86 12.47 0.05 -7.06
C ALA A 86 12.38 0.65 -8.48
N MET A 87 11.38 1.50 -8.75
CA MET A 87 11.19 2.14 -10.05
C MET A 87 12.41 2.96 -10.49
N LYS A 88 13.07 3.65 -9.56
CA LYS A 88 14.28 4.44 -9.84
C LYS A 88 15.41 3.60 -10.46
N ARG A 89 15.36 2.28 -10.32
CA ARG A 89 16.35 1.33 -10.86
C ARG A 89 15.83 0.57 -12.07
N ALA A 90 14.55 0.66 -12.36
CA ALA A 90 13.93 -0.07 -13.45
C ALA A 90 14.35 0.52 -14.80
N GLN A 91 14.47 -0.36 -15.79
CA GLN A 91 14.74 0.01 -17.19
C GLN A 91 13.45 0.11 -18.02
N SER A 92 12.34 -0.38 -17.47
CA SER A 92 11.01 -0.40 -18.08
C SER A 92 9.97 -0.13 -16.99
N ASN A 93 8.87 0.51 -17.37
CA ASN A 93 7.77 0.86 -16.47
C ASN A 93 6.50 0.04 -16.74
N ASN A 94 6.60 -1.06 -17.50
CA ASN A 94 5.46 -1.90 -17.85
C ASN A 94 5.59 -3.27 -17.20
N TRP A 95 4.88 -3.46 -16.09
CA TRP A 95 4.78 -4.74 -15.40
C TRP A 95 3.40 -5.33 -15.62
N THR A 96 3.36 -6.50 -16.24
CA THR A 96 2.19 -7.36 -16.18
C THR A 96 2.63 -8.66 -15.53
N LEU A 97 2.15 -8.89 -14.30
CA LEU A 97 2.65 -9.95 -13.43
C LEU A 97 1.66 -11.12 -13.34
N SER A 98 2.19 -12.33 -13.27
CA SER A 98 1.37 -13.53 -13.03
C SER A 98 0.85 -13.54 -11.59
N PRO A 99 -0.40 -13.96 -11.36
CA PRO A 99 -0.89 -14.31 -10.03
C PRO A 99 -0.04 -15.42 -9.40
N SER A 100 -0.01 -15.44 -8.06
CA SER A 100 0.54 -16.56 -7.32
C SER A 100 -0.36 -17.78 -7.40
N GLU A 101 0.25 -18.97 -7.45
CA GLU A 101 -0.44 -20.24 -7.24
C GLU A 101 -0.90 -20.42 -5.77
N GLN A 102 -0.35 -19.64 -4.84
CA GLN A 102 -0.72 -19.61 -3.43
C GLN A 102 -1.79 -18.53 -3.18
N VAL A 103 -2.90 -18.94 -2.54
CA VAL A 103 -4.12 -18.13 -2.39
C VAL A 103 -3.93 -16.88 -1.51
N GLU A 104 -2.89 -16.83 -0.67
CA GLU A 104 -2.66 -15.77 0.33
C GLU A 104 -1.17 -15.34 0.44
N GLU A 105 -0.41 -15.41 -0.66
CA GLU A 105 1.04 -15.06 -0.65
C GLU A 105 1.30 -13.59 -0.28
N TYR A 106 0.40 -12.69 -0.66
CA TYR A 106 0.63 -11.25 -0.60
C TYR A 106 -0.20 -10.57 0.48
N VAL A 107 0.37 -9.54 1.09
CA VAL A 107 -0.27 -8.64 2.06
C VAL A 107 -0.45 -7.27 1.46
N PHE A 108 -1.41 -6.50 1.97
CA PHE A 108 -1.54 -5.11 1.55
C PHE A 108 -0.41 -4.27 2.16
N CYS A 109 0.39 -3.64 1.30
CA CYS A 109 1.50 -2.77 1.61
C CYS A 109 1.15 -1.33 1.20
N HIS A 110 1.58 -0.35 1.98
CA HIS A 110 1.60 1.06 1.64
C HIS A 110 2.77 1.41 0.72
N ASN A 111 3.93 0.75 0.89
CA ASN A 111 5.15 0.90 0.10
C ASN A 111 5.89 2.26 0.14
N ASP A 112 5.26 3.29 0.69
CA ASP A 112 5.84 4.62 0.94
C ASP A 112 5.52 5.17 2.34
N LEU A 113 5.54 4.31 3.36
CA LEU A 113 5.16 4.70 4.73
C LEU A 113 6.30 5.40 5.48
N SER A 114 6.55 6.67 5.15
CA SER A 114 7.47 7.57 5.87
C SER A 114 6.76 8.39 6.95
N GLN A 115 7.54 9.08 7.80
CA GLN A 115 6.98 10.01 8.81
C GLN A 115 6.23 11.21 8.20
N HIS A 116 6.41 11.48 6.90
CA HIS A 116 5.72 12.55 6.18
C HIS A 116 4.32 12.15 5.71
N ASN A 117 4.02 10.85 5.69
CA ASN A 117 2.75 10.31 5.19
C ASN A 117 1.80 9.94 6.33
N ILE A 118 2.08 10.43 7.55
CA ILE A 118 1.30 10.18 8.76
C ILE A 118 0.94 11.53 9.38
N ILE A 119 -0.35 11.86 9.30
CA ILE A 119 -0.93 13.08 9.87
C ILE A 119 -1.44 12.77 11.27
N VAL A 120 -1.05 13.60 12.23
CA VAL A 120 -1.29 13.36 13.67
C VAL A 120 -1.86 14.59 14.34
N ASP A 121 -2.67 14.38 15.37
CA ASP A 121 -3.04 15.42 16.32
C ASP A 121 -1.79 15.79 17.17
N PRO A 122 -1.32 17.06 17.15
CA PRO A 122 -0.10 17.46 17.85
C PRO A 122 -0.23 17.47 19.38
N HIS A 123 -1.44 17.39 19.92
CA HIS A 123 -1.72 17.40 21.36
C HIS A 123 -1.94 15.99 21.91
N THR A 124 -2.62 15.12 21.16
CA THR A 124 -2.95 13.76 21.60
C THR A 124 -2.03 12.69 21.02
N PHE A 125 -1.27 13.02 19.97
CA PHE A 125 -0.45 12.11 19.17
C PHE A 125 -1.24 10.97 18.50
N LYS A 126 -2.56 11.11 18.41
CA LYS A 126 -3.40 10.19 17.67
C LYS A 126 -3.17 10.36 16.17
N ILE A 127 -3.12 9.26 15.43
CA ILE A 127 -3.09 9.29 13.96
C ILE A 127 -4.46 9.73 13.45
N ASN A 128 -4.49 10.88 12.77
CA ASN A 128 -5.68 11.42 12.11
C ASN A 128 -5.83 10.88 10.69
N ALA A 129 -4.74 10.60 9.97
CA ALA A 129 -4.75 9.87 8.71
C ALA A 129 -3.37 9.34 8.31
N ILE A 130 -3.37 8.27 7.52
CA ILE A 130 -2.26 7.85 6.67
C ILE A 130 -2.60 8.26 5.23
N VAL A 131 -1.66 8.93 4.55
CA VAL A 131 -1.85 9.53 3.22
C VAL A 131 -0.83 8.97 2.22
N ASP A 132 -0.96 9.33 0.94
CA ASP A 132 -0.02 8.98 -0.13
C ASP A 132 0.02 7.46 -0.44
N TRP A 133 -1.14 6.92 -0.76
CA TRP A 133 -1.33 5.49 -1.05
C TRP A 133 -1.06 5.13 -2.52
N GLU A 134 -0.32 5.95 -3.26
CA GLU A 134 -0.13 5.77 -4.72
C GLU A 134 0.62 4.47 -5.06
N TYR A 135 1.53 4.03 -4.19
CA TYR A 135 2.32 2.79 -4.35
C TYR A 135 1.67 1.58 -3.68
N ALA A 136 0.48 1.75 -3.11
CA ALA A 136 -0.13 0.72 -2.30
C ALA A 136 -0.64 -0.46 -3.13
N GLY A 137 -0.66 -1.64 -2.51
CA GLY A 137 -1.19 -2.84 -3.14
C GLY A 137 -0.74 -4.12 -2.44
N PHE A 138 -1.13 -5.25 -3.02
CA PHE A 138 -0.75 -6.56 -2.53
C PHE A 138 0.65 -6.93 -3.00
N TYR A 139 1.58 -7.13 -2.06
CA TYR A 139 2.97 -7.52 -2.30
C TYR A 139 3.46 -8.49 -1.21
N PRO A 140 4.62 -9.15 -1.38
CA PRO A 140 5.27 -9.85 -0.28
C PRO A 140 5.52 -8.90 0.90
N SER A 141 5.35 -9.37 2.14
CA SER A 141 5.42 -8.50 3.33
C SER A 141 6.74 -7.73 3.48
N TYR A 142 7.84 -8.23 2.93
CA TYR A 142 9.14 -7.53 2.95
C TYR A 142 9.20 -6.28 2.05
N PHE A 143 8.16 -6.02 1.24
CA PHE A 143 8.01 -4.75 0.52
C PHE A 143 7.65 -3.59 1.47
N GLU A 144 7.00 -3.87 2.60
CA GLU A 144 6.67 -2.87 3.62
C GLU A 144 7.86 -2.64 4.55
N TRP A 145 8.81 -1.84 4.08
CA TRP A 145 9.98 -1.49 4.89
C TRP A 145 9.60 -0.40 5.92
N PRO A 146 10.04 -0.49 7.19
CA PRO A 146 9.55 0.37 8.27
C PRO A 146 10.21 1.76 8.27
N PHE A 147 10.11 2.50 7.18
CA PHE A 147 10.73 3.82 7.02
C PHE A 147 10.20 4.87 8.02
N TYR A 148 8.96 4.72 8.50
CA TYR A 148 8.38 5.53 9.58
C TYR A 148 9.20 5.55 10.88
N THR A 149 10.10 4.57 11.09
CA THR A 149 10.97 4.50 12.28
C THR A 149 12.09 5.54 12.29
N ARG A 150 12.32 6.22 11.16
CA ARG A 150 13.36 7.24 11.04
C ARG A 150 12.91 8.41 10.16
N ARG A 151 13.64 9.52 10.25
CA ARG A 151 13.43 10.67 9.37
C ARG A 151 13.98 10.39 7.97
N GLY A 152 13.32 10.96 6.95
CA GLY A 152 13.78 10.91 5.55
C GLY A 152 12.83 10.14 4.64
N PRO A 153 13.24 9.92 3.37
CA PRO A 153 12.40 9.28 2.36
C PRO A 153 12.24 7.78 2.61
N SER A 154 11.27 7.17 1.94
CA SER A 154 11.07 5.72 1.86
C SER A 154 12.06 5.04 0.91
N SER A 155 13.35 5.29 1.12
CA SER A 155 14.46 4.67 0.42
C SER A 155 15.66 4.61 1.37
N ALA A 156 16.57 3.66 1.17
CA ALA A 156 17.79 3.56 1.96
C ALA A 156 18.60 4.88 1.93
N ILE A 157 19.06 5.31 3.10
CA ILE A 157 19.93 6.48 3.24
C ILE A 157 21.22 6.11 3.98
N GLY A 158 22.33 6.76 3.63
CA GLY A 158 23.62 6.49 4.26
C GLY A 158 24.06 5.03 4.08
N GLY A 159 24.39 4.34 5.17
CA GLY A 159 24.85 2.95 5.19
C GLY A 159 23.75 1.91 5.37
N GLU A 160 22.48 2.27 5.21
CA GLU A 160 21.36 1.34 5.31
C GLU A 160 21.37 0.29 4.19
N VAL A 161 20.72 -0.85 4.46
CA VAL A 161 20.50 -1.88 3.44
C VAL A 161 19.57 -1.33 2.37
N ASP A 162 20.07 -1.27 1.13
CA ASP A 162 19.27 -0.92 -0.04
C ASP A 162 18.57 -2.16 -0.60
N ASP A 163 17.25 -2.27 -0.36
CA ASP A 163 16.41 -3.37 -0.82
C ASP A 163 15.93 -3.20 -2.27
N SER A 164 16.13 -2.03 -2.89
CA SER A 164 15.55 -1.67 -4.19
C SER A 164 15.82 -2.68 -5.30
N LYS A 165 17.05 -3.21 -5.37
CA LYS A 165 17.43 -4.23 -6.37
C LYS A 165 16.68 -5.54 -6.14
N LYS A 166 16.55 -5.97 -4.88
CA LYS A 166 15.82 -7.19 -4.52
C LYS A 166 14.34 -7.08 -4.89
N LEU A 167 13.73 -5.92 -4.66
CA LEU A 167 12.34 -5.67 -5.04
C LEU A 167 12.17 -5.74 -6.56
N LEU A 168 13.07 -5.10 -7.30
CA LEU A 168 13.06 -5.12 -8.77
C LEU A 168 13.25 -6.55 -9.32
N GLU A 169 14.21 -7.29 -8.79
CA GLU A 169 14.45 -8.70 -9.17
C GLU A 169 13.19 -9.57 -8.93
N PHE A 170 12.45 -9.34 -7.84
CA PHE A 170 11.17 -10.01 -7.61
C PHE A 170 10.15 -9.66 -8.70
N LEU A 171 9.95 -8.38 -9.00
CA LEU A 171 8.97 -7.93 -10.01
C LEU A 171 9.33 -8.48 -11.40
N ASP A 172 10.60 -8.43 -11.77
CA ASP A 172 11.09 -8.98 -13.04
C ASP A 172 10.87 -10.49 -13.12
N SER A 173 11.09 -11.23 -12.02
CA SER A 173 10.86 -12.68 -11.96
C SER A 173 9.40 -13.10 -12.13
N ARG A 174 8.45 -12.19 -11.84
CA ARG A 174 7.00 -12.42 -11.97
C ARG A 174 6.42 -11.87 -13.27
N THR A 175 7.22 -11.16 -14.06
CA THR A 175 6.77 -10.54 -15.30
C THR A 175 6.49 -11.62 -16.33
N VAL A 176 5.27 -11.60 -16.86
CA VAL A 176 4.83 -12.59 -17.83
C VAL A 176 5.35 -12.23 -19.21
N SER A 177 5.73 -13.24 -19.99
CA SER A 177 6.10 -13.00 -21.39
C SER A 177 4.91 -12.47 -22.19
N PRO A 178 5.15 -11.60 -23.19
CA PRO A 178 4.10 -11.11 -24.09
C PRO A 178 3.29 -12.24 -24.78
N SER A 179 3.89 -13.41 -24.95
CA SER A 179 3.25 -14.59 -25.53
C SER A 179 2.18 -15.24 -24.64
N LEU A 180 2.32 -15.18 -23.30
CA LEU A 180 1.34 -15.74 -22.38
C LEU A 180 0.11 -14.80 -22.21
N MET A 181 0.33 -13.50 -22.35
CA MET A 181 -0.72 -12.46 -22.26
C MET A 181 -1.83 -12.63 -23.29
N ALA A 182 -1.49 -13.18 -24.47
CA ALA A 182 -2.44 -13.42 -25.56
C ALA A 182 -3.33 -14.66 -25.34
N SER A 183 -3.14 -15.41 -24.25
CA SER A 183 -3.92 -16.62 -23.94
C SER A 183 -5.25 -16.28 -23.25
N SER A 184 -6.35 -16.88 -23.73
CA SER A 184 -7.69 -16.73 -23.14
C SER A 184 -7.79 -17.20 -21.69
N SER A 185 -6.95 -18.15 -21.27
CA SER A 185 -6.89 -18.62 -19.89
C SER A 185 -6.27 -17.60 -18.93
N PHE A 186 -5.37 -16.73 -19.41
CA PHE A 186 -4.73 -15.70 -18.59
C PHE A 186 -5.69 -14.53 -18.32
N GLN A 187 -6.50 -14.15 -19.30
CA GLN A 187 -7.51 -13.09 -19.16
C GLN A 187 -8.60 -13.45 -18.13
N LEU A 188 -9.01 -14.71 -18.04
CA LEU A 188 -10.02 -15.15 -17.06
C LEU A 188 -9.52 -14.96 -15.61
N ILE A 189 -8.24 -15.26 -15.34
CA ILE A 189 -7.65 -15.15 -13.99
C ILE A 189 -7.53 -13.68 -13.54
N GLN A 190 -7.36 -12.73 -14.48
CA GLN A 190 -7.35 -11.31 -14.13
C GLN A 190 -8.72 -10.75 -13.72
N THR A 191 -9.82 -11.45 -14.02
CA THR A 191 -11.18 -10.99 -13.71
C THR A 191 -11.72 -11.49 -12.37
N ASP A 192 -11.02 -12.41 -11.69
CA ASP A 192 -11.46 -12.91 -10.39
C ASP A 192 -11.34 -11.82 -9.31
N PRO A 193 -12.42 -11.53 -8.57
CA PRO A 193 -12.43 -10.48 -7.56
C PRO A 193 -11.47 -10.82 -6.42
N ILE A 194 -10.79 -9.79 -5.90
CA ILE A 194 -9.92 -9.89 -4.73
C ILE A 194 -10.75 -10.44 -3.57
N ARG A 195 -10.44 -11.67 -3.14
CA ARG A 195 -11.10 -12.30 -2.00
C ARG A 195 -10.43 -11.82 -0.73
N VAL A 196 -11.06 -10.89 -0.02
CA VAL A 196 -10.67 -10.55 1.34
C VAL A 196 -11.16 -11.66 2.26
N THR A 197 -10.25 -12.44 2.82
CA THR A 197 -10.57 -13.38 3.91
C THR A 197 -10.70 -12.61 5.20
N THR A 198 -11.88 -12.07 5.49
CA THR A 198 -12.15 -11.49 6.81
C THR A 198 -12.15 -12.64 7.83
N PRO A 199 -11.37 -12.58 8.92
CA PRO A 199 -11.52 -13.55 10.01
C PRO A 199 -12.94 -13.44 10.55
N LEU A 200 -13.68 -14.55 10.58
CA LEU A 200 -14.95 -14.63 11.29
C LEU A 200 -14.70 -14.27 12.75
N ILE A 201 -15.18 -13.10 13.17
CA ILE A 201 -15.28 -12.79 14.60
C ILE A 201 -16.38 -13.68 15.15
N ASP A 202 -16.00 -14.80 15.74
CA ASP A 202 -16.89 -15.71 16.45
C ASP A 202 -17.39 -14.99 17.71
N GLY A 203 -18.58 -14.38 17.64
CA GLY A 203 -18.97 -13.40 18.65
C GLY A 203 -20.40 -12.89 18.62
N GLN A 204 -21.39 -13.67 18.17
CA GLN A 204 -22.78 -13.44 18.57
C GLN A 204 -23.51 -14.77 18.79
N ARG A 205 -23.35 -15.32 20.00
CA ARG A 205 -24.39 -16.18 20.57
C ARG A 205 -25.61 -15.31 20.86
N ARG A 206 -26.70 -15.66 20.19
CA ARG A 206 -28.08 -15.26 20.51
C ARG A 206 -28.32 -15.27 22.03
N ARG A 207 -28.84 -14.16 22.54
CA ARG A 207 -29.89 -14.13 23.57
C ARG A 207 -30.88 -13.04 23.20
#